data_AF-A0A662SIC2-F1
#
_entry.id   AF-A0A662SIC2-F1
#
_cell.length_a   1.000
_cell.length_b   1.000
_cell.length_c   1.000
_cell.angle_alpha   90.00
_cell.angle_beta   90.00
_cell.angle_gamma   90.00
#
_symmetry.space_group_name_H-M   'P 1'
#
loop_
_entity.id
_entity.type
_entity.pdbx_description
1 polymer ?
#
loop_
_entity_poly.entity_id
_entity_poly.type
_entity_poly.pdbx_seq_one_letter_code
_entity_poly.pdbx_strand_id
1 'polypeptide(L)'
;MRRVAAVVLPLLAAAAIAAAVLILSKPPEASPGAPFRVVMAFSDEDAVSMPEAMGRGSYSIGMILSLMSGGYFNETTFLLSTPDGLSQFSGNTSFLLLKGPGWGARELRILSFPENRTVVIEAPNQSAMVVAIDRLLLAVAGDRAIDLSPTRRYLVVFAGGKKSVPWLSGLDRDAVVSLVPVIGGEEQIREILLDGVLRW
;
A
#
# COMPACT_ATOMS: atom_id res chain seq x y z
N MET A 1 -34.24 -15.74 -13.48
CA MET A 1 -33.23 -14.66 -13.30
C MET A 1 -32.55 -14.69 -11.92
N ARG A 2 -33.27 -14.70 -10.79
CA ARG A 2 -32.67 -14.77 -9.43
C ARG A 2 -31.69 -15.94 -9.19
N ARG A 3 -31.96 -17.13 -9.73
CA ARG A 3 -31.09 -18.31 -9.57
C ARG A 3 -29.78 -18.25 -10.37
N VAL A 4 -29.76 -17.52 -11.48
CA VAL A 4 -28.54 -17.35 -12.30
C VAL A 4 -27.60 -16.35 -11.63
N ALA A 5 -28.13 -15.23 -11.12
CA ALA A 5 -27.35 -14.27 -10.35
C ALA A 5 -26.73 -14.90 -9.08
N ALA A 6 -27.46 -15.77 -8.38
CA ALA A 6 -26.98 -16.43 -7.16
C ALA A 6 -25.81 -17.39 -7.39
N VAL A 7 -25.59 -17.87 -8.62
CA VAL A 7 -24.50 -18.80 -8.96
C VAL A 7 -23.39 -18.07 -9.72
N VAL A 8 -23.74 -17.12 -10.58
CA VAL A 8 -22.78 -16.36 -11.41
C VAL A 8 -21.98 -15.36 -10.58
N LEU A 9 -22.58 -14.66 -9.61
CA LEU A 9 -21.83 -13.74 -8.74
C LEU A 9 -20.70 -14.41 -7.95
N PRO A 10 -20.93 -15.53 -7.22
CA PRO A 10 -19.85 -16.19 -6.50
C PRO A 10 -18.82 -16.82 -7.43
N LEU A 11 -19.19 -17.24 -8.65
CA LEU A 11 -18.25 -17.71 -9.66
C LEU A 11 -17.37 -16.58 -10.23
N LEU A 12 -17.94 -15.41 -10.49
CA LEU A 12 -17.18 -14.22 -10.91
C LEU A 12 -16.29 -13.71 -9.78
N ALA A 13 -16.78 -13.71 -8.54
CA ALA A 13 -15.96 -13.41 -7.38
C ALA A 13 -14.81 -14.42 -7.27
N ALA A 14 -15.06 -15.73 -7.35
CA ALA A 14 -14.02 -16.75 -7.31
C ALA A 14 -13.01 -16.65 -8.47
N ALA A 15 -13.46 -16.30 -9.67
CA ALA A 15 -12.58 -16.06 -10.82
C ALA A 15 -11.73 -14.80 -10.64
N ALA A 16 -12.30 -13.74 -10.07
CA ALA A 16 -11.53 -12.56 -9.66
C ALA A 16 -10.55 -12.91 -8.52
N ILE A 17 -10.92 -13.80 -7.57
CA ILE A 17 -10.02 -14.24 -6.49
C ILE A 17 -8.87 -15.00 -7.11
N ALA A 18 -9.17 -15.96 -7.99
CA ALA A 18 -8.16 -16.72 -8.69
C ALA A 18 -7.26 -15.80 -9.54
N ALA A 19 -7.79 -14.77 -10.18
CA ALA A 19 -7.01 -13.80 -10.96
C ALA A 19 -6.15 -12.90 -10.08
N ALA A 20 -6.68 -12.36 -8.98
CA ALA A 20 -5.94 -11.57 -8.02
C ALA A 20 -4.83 -12.41 -7.36
N VAL A 21 -5.15 -13.64 -6.94
CA VAL A 21 -4.18 -14.61 -6.44
C VAL A 21 -3.14 -14.94 -7.51
N LEU A 22 -3.51 -15.21 -8.76
CA LEU A 22 -2.56 -15.46 -9.85
C LEU A 22 -1.63 -14.26 -10.13
N ILE A 23 -2.17 -13.04 -10.02
CA ILE A 23 -1.40 -11.80 -10.16
C ILE A 23 -0.43 -11.67 -8.97
N LEU A 24 -0.86 -11.96 -7.74
CA LEU A 24 -0.06 -11.90 -6.51
C LEU A 24 0.98 -13.04 -6.41
N SER A 25 0.70 -14.21 -7.00
CA SER A 25 1.52 -15.42 -6.92
C SER A 25 2.68 -15.45 -7.89
N LYS A 26 2.66 -14.61 -8.94
CA LYS A 26 3.77 -14.52 -9.89
C LYS A 26 4.64 -13.35 -9.50
N PRO A 27 5.97 -13.48 -9.37
CA PRO A 27 6.84 -12.32 -9.25
C PRO A 27 6.56 -11.36 -10.42
N PRO A 28 6.69 -10.03 -10.22
CA PRO A 28 6.57 -9.10 -11.33
C PRO A 28 7.52 -9.56 -12.44
N GLU A 29 6.99 -9.86 -13.63
CA GLU A 29 7.82 -10.11 -14.79
C GLU A 29 8.76 -8.91 -14.95
N ALA A 30 9.98 -9.16 -15.44
CA ALA A 30 10.97 -8.14 -15.76
C ALA A 30 10.49 -7.27 -16.94
N SER A 31 9.39 -6.56 -16.71
CA SER A 31 8.90 -5.43 -17.47
C SER A 31 9.62 -4.19 -16.95
N PRO A 32 9.75 -3.10 -17.71
CA PRO A 32 10.35 -1.84 -17.23
C PRO A 32 9.58 -1.16 -16.08
N GLY A 33 8.59 -1.83 -15.47
CA GLY A 33 7.81 -1.37 -14.32
C GLY A 33 8.50 -1.66 -12.98
N ALA A 34 7.90 -1.15 -11.89
CA ALA A 34 8.47 -1.28 -10.55
C ALA A 34 8.81 -2.73 -10.18
N PRO A 35 9.96 -2.96 -9.52
CA PRO A 35 10.47 -4.30 -9.22
C PRO A 35 9.71 -4.99 -8.06
N PHE A 36 8.63 -4.40 -7.57
CA PHE A 36 7.83 -4.88 -6.45
C PHE A 36 6.34 -4.56 -6.67
N ARG A 37 5.48 -5.14 -5.83
CA ARG A 37 4.06 -4.78 -5.75
C ARG A 37 3.67 -4.37 -4.34
N VAL A 38 2.86 -3.33 -4.21
CA VAL A 38 2.17 -3.02 -2.97
C VAL A 38 0.68 -3.18 -3.20
N VAL A 39 0.01 -3.97 -2.37
CA VAL A 39 -1.41 -4.29 -2.50
C VAL A 39 -2.11 -3.75 -1.27
N MET A 40 -3.20 -3.01 -1.44
CA MET A 40 -3.97 -2.45 -0.35
C MET A 40 -5.39 -3.01 -0.41
N ALA A 41 -5.80 -3.79 0.58
CA ALA A 41 -7.10 -4.42 0.64
C ALA A 41 -7.95 -3.81 1.76
N PHE A 42 -9.09 -3.21 1.43
CA PHE A 42 -10.01 -2.61 2.41
C PHE A 42 -11.49 -2.68 2.00
N SER A 43 -12.39 -2.59 3.00
CA SER A 43 -13.84 -2.53 2.80
C SER A 43 -14.33 -1.08 2.68
N ASP A 44 -15.39 -0.86 1.89
CA ASP A 44 -15.98 0.46 1.65
C ASP A 44 -17.05 0.82 2.70
N GLU A 45 -16.71 0.71 3.97
CA GLU A 45 -17.69 0.80 5.06
C GLU A 45 -17.81 2.19 5.70
N ASP A 46 -16.90 3.14 5.41
CA ASP A 46 -16.87 4.47 6.05
C ASP A 46 -16.88 5.66 5.06
N ALA A 47 -17.51 6.77 5.48
CA ALA A 47 -17.79 8.00 4.70
C ALA A 47 -16.59 8.94 4.48
N VAL A 48 -15.35 8.46 4.49
CA VAL A 48 -14.19 9.27 4.10
C VAL A 48 -14.27 9.50 2.59
N SER A 49 -14.00 10.73 2.13
CA SER A 49 -13.89 11.01 0.69
C SER A 49 -12.68 10.26 0.13
N MET A 50 -12.94 9.05 -0.39
CA MET A 50 -11.97 8.13 -0.97
C MET A 50 -10.90 8.79 -1.87
N PRO A 51 -11.23 9.80 -2.72
CA PRO A 51 -10.22 10.39 -3.61
C PRO A 51 -9.12 11.16 -2.88
N GLU A 52 -9.45 11.87 -1.79
CA GLU A 52 -8.48 12.76 -1.13
C GLU A 52 -7.52 11.98 -0.24
N ALA A 53 -8.04 11.06 0.58
CA ALA A 53 -7.22 10.24 1.47
C ALA A 53 -6.29 9.32 0.67
N MET A 54 -6.79 8.67 -0.39
CA MET A 54 -5.98 7.82 -1.26
C MET A 54 -4.99 8.64 -2.11
N GLY A 55 -5.37 9.84 -2.56
CA GLY A 55 -4.44 10.74 -3.25
C GLY A 55 -3.27 11.18 -2.36
N ARG A 56 -3.54 11.55 -1.10
CA ARG A 56 -2.49 11.89 -0.13
C ARG A 56 -1.65 10.67 0.24
N GLY A 57 -2.27 9.50 0.42
CA GLY A 57 -1.55 8.25 0.69
C GLY A 57 -0.63 7.86 -0.45
N SER A 58 -1.15 7.90 -1.68
CA SER A 58 -0.42 7.69 -2.92
C SER A 58 0.83 8.58 -3.02
N TYR A 59 0.64 9.88 -2.84
CA TYR A 59 1.73 10.86 -2.85
C TYR A 59 2.77 10.59 -1.76
N SER A 60 2.32 10.28 -0.54
CA SER A 60 3.19 10.04 0.61
C SER A 60 4.07 8.82 0.40
N ILE A 61 3.49 7.74 -0.14
CA ILE A 61 4.24 6.52 -0.44
C ILE A 61 5.22 6.75 -1.59
N GLY A 62 4.77 7.39 -2.67
CA GLY A 62 5.66 7.76 -3.78
C GLY A 62 6.85 8.60 -3.32
N MET A 63 6.59 9.59 -2.45
CA MET A 63 7.63 10.45 -1.90
C MET A 63 8.61 9.69 -1.00
N ILE A 64 8.14 8.87 -0.06
CA ILE A 64 9.05 8.15 0.84
C ILE A 64 9.92 7.18 0.05
N LEU A 65 9.36 6.47 -0.94
CA LEU A 65 10.10 5.56 -1.79
C LEU A 65 11.12 6.31 -2.63
N SER A 66 10.75 7.45 -3.24
CA SER A 66 11.67 8.31 -3.97
C SER A 66 12.84 8.75 -3.09
N LEU A 67 12.57 9.23 -1.86
CA LEU A 67 13.61 9.69 -0.95
C LEU A 67 14.54 8.57 -0.50
N MET A 68 13.97 7.44 -0.09
CA MET A 68 14.73 6.32 0.45
C MET A 68 15.49 5.53 -0.63
N SER A 69 15.09 5.70 -1.89
CA SER A 69 15.76 5.12 -3.08
C SER A 69 16.72 6.08 -3.78
N GLY A 70 16.90 7.32 -3.28
CA GLY A 70 17.78 8.31 -3.93
C GLY A 70 17.23 8.86 -5.27
N GLY A 71 15.91 8.83 -5.47
CA GLY A 71 15.25 9.36 -6.67
C GLY A 71 15.07 8.34 -7.80
N TYR A 72 15.26 7.05 -7.53
CA TYR A 72 15.02 5.99 -8.52
C TYR A 72 13.53 5.87 -8.88
N PHE A 73 12.66 5.96 -7.86
CA PHE A 73 11.21 6.03 -8.07
C PHE A 73 10.78 7.50 -8.18
N ASN A 74 10.31 7.91 -9.36
CA ASN A 74 9.88 9.30 -9.62
C ASN A 74 8.38 9.47 -9.85
N GLU A 75 7.67 8.40 -10.22
CA GLU A 75 6.21 8.42 -10.46
C GLU A 75 5.55 7.14 -9.96
N THR A 76 4.32 7.30 -9.47
CA THR A 76 3.62 6.26 -8.71
C THR A 76 2.32 5.86 -9.43
N THR A 77 2.16 4.58 -9.80
CA THR A 77 0.99 4.02 -10.51
C THR A 77 0.03 3.37 -9.55
N PHE A 78 -1.24 3.77 -9.63
CA PHE A 78 -2.29 3.09 -8.89
C PHE A 78 -3.12 2.29 -9.87
N LEU A 79 -3.24 1.00 -9.59
CA LEU A 79 -4.22 0.12 -10.18
C LEU A 79 -5.34 0.02 -9.15
N LEU A 80 -6.49 0.60 -9.44
CA LEU A 80 -7.68 0.39 -8.63
C LEU A 80 -8.42 -0.83 -9.17
N SER A 81 -8.55 -1.85 -8.35
CA SER A 81 -9.37 -3.03 -8.60
C SER A 81 -10.59 -2.97 -7.70
N THR A 82 -11.76 -2.85 -8.32
CA THR A 82 -13.05 -3.03 -7.66
C THR A 82 -13.69 -4.32 -8.18
N PRO A 83 -14.73 -4.85 -7.52
CA PRO A 83 -15.57 -5.91 -8.08
C PRO A 83 -16.08 -5.62 -9.50
N ASP A 84 -16.17 -4.35 -9.88
CA ASP A 84 -16.67 -3.90 -11.18
C ASP A 84 -15.58 -3.82 -12.27
N GLY A 85 -14.30 -4.02 -11.91
CA GLY A 85 -13.19 -4.07 -12.87
C GLY A 85 -11.88 -3.47 -12.38
N LEU A 86 -10.91 -3.43 -13.30
CA LEU A 86 -9.59 -2.83 -13.10
C LEU A 86 -9.53 -1.47 -13.80
N SER A 87 -9.26 -0.41 -13.04
CA SER A 87 -8.94 0.92 -13.53
C SER A 87 -7.45 1.18 -13.37
N GLN A 88 -6.75 1.42 -14.47
CA GLN A 88 -5.31 1.66 -14.50
C GLN A 88 -4.99 3.16 -14.60
N PHE A 89 -4.08 3.64 -13.74
CA PHE A 89 -3.49 4.98 -13.83
C PHE A 89 -1.98 4.85 -14.05
N SER A 90 -1.42 5.31 -15.17
CA SER A 90 -0.03 5.06 -15.59
C SER A 90 1.07 5.75 -14.76
N GLY A 91 2.29 5.18 -14.73
CA GLY A 91 3.49 5.66 -14.01
C GLY A 91 4.52 4.53 -13.71
N ASN A 92 5.54 4.79 -12.87
CA ASN A 92 6.66 3.87 -12.59
C ASN A 92 6.60 3.12 -11.23
N THR A 93 5.43 2.96 -10.57
CA THR A 93 5.34 2.19 -9.30
C THR A 93 4.03 1.45 -9.14
N SER A 94 3.99 0.11 -9.04
CA SER A 94 2.71 -0.62 -9.05
C SER A 94 2.07 -0.79 -7.68
N PHE A 95 1.09 0.06 -7.37
CA PHE A 95 0.13 -0.14 -6.28
C PHE A 95 -1.12 -0.82 -6.82
N LEU A 96 -1.61 -1.87 -6.16
CA LEU A 96 -2.91 -2.48 -6.44
C LEU A 96 -3.85 -2.22 -5.27
N LEU A 97 -4.84 -1.36 -5.47
CA LEU A 97 -5.88 -1.09 -4.49
C LEU A 97 -7.05 -2.06 -4.73
N LEU A 98 -7.33 -2.96 -3.80
CA LEU A 98 -8.48 -3.87 -3.82
C LEU A 98 -9.57 -3.28 -2.91
N LYS A 99 -10.64 -2.76 -3.53
CA LYS A 99 -11.80 -2.20 -2.83
C LYS A 99 -13.03 -3.04 -3.11
N GLY A 100 -13.59 -3.73 -2.13
CA GLY A 100 -14.87 -4.43 -2.33
C GLY A 100 -15.46 -5.11 -1.10
N PRO A 101 -16.81 -5.22 -1.02
CA PRO A 101 -17.48 -5.98 0.02
C PRO A 101 -17.09 -7.47 -0.07
N GLY A 102 -16.66 -8.04 1.06
CA GLY A 102 -16.16 -9.43 1.13
C GLY A 102 -14.68 -9.61 0.73
N TRP A 103 -14.01 -8.55 0.32
CA TRP A 103 -12.59 -8.52 -0.08
C TRP A 103 -11.73 -7.56 0.74
N GLY A 104 -12.38 -6.66 1.50
CA GLY A 104 -11.72 -5.93 2.57
C GLY A 104 -11.20 -6.90 3.62
N ALA A 105 -9.94 -6.71 4.00
CA ALA A 105 -9.35 -7.52 5.05
C ALA A 105 -9.98 -7.16 6.39
N ARG A 106 -10.28 -8.17 7.23
CA ARG A 106 -10.89 -7.93 8.55
C ARG A 106 -9.89 -7.41 9.58
N GLU A 107 -8.61 -7.57 9.29
CA GLU A 107 -7.50 -7.23 10.18
C GLU A 107 -6.79 -5.98 9.66
N LEU A 108 -6.23 -5.21 10.59
CA LEU A 108 -5.33 -4.10 10.29
C LEU A 108 -3.90 -4.60 10.45
N ARG A 109 -3.18 -4.80 9.35
CA ARG A 109 -1.80 -5.33 9.37
C ARG A 109 -1.08 -5.10 8.04
N ILE A 110 0.23 -5.25 8.05
CA ILE A 110 1.07 -5.31 6.86
C ILE A 110 1.72 -6.69 6.78
N LEU A 111 1.71 -7.30 5.61
CA LEU A 111 2.30 -8.59 5.31
C LEU A 111 3.38 -8.42 4.24
N SER A 112 4.54 -9.03 4.44
CA SER A 112 5.62 -9.08 3.45
C SER A 112 5.76 -10.47 2.85
N PHE A 113 5.72 -10.56 1.52
CA PHE A 113 5.90 -11.78 0.73
C PHE A 113 7.16 -11.63 -0.13
N PRO A 114 8.32 -12.04 0.38
CA PRO A 114 9.61 -11.75 -0.26
C PRO A 114 9.78 -12.55 -1.54
N GLU A 115 9.23 -13.77 -1.62
CA GLU A 115 9.36 -14.66 -2.78
C GLU A 115 8.82 -14.01 -4.06
N ASN A 116 7.76 -13.19 -3.91
CA ASN A 116 7.10 -12.49 -5.02
C ASN A 116 7.23 -10.97 -4.94
N ARG A 117 8.15 -10.46 -4.11
CA ARG A 117 8.42 -9.03 -3.92
C ARG A 117 7.14 -8.21 -3.70
N THR A 118 6.26 -8.72 -2.85
CA THR A 118 4.93 -8.15 -2.63
C THR A 118 4.75 -7.74 -1.18
N VAL A 119 4.25 -6.53 -0.97
CA VAL A 119 3.76 -6.05 0.34
C VAL A 119 2.25 -5.95 0.26
N VAL A 120 1.55 -6.57 1.21
CA VAL A 120 0.09 -6.46 1.32
C VAL A 120 -0.24 -5.65 2.57
N ILE A 121 -1.06 -4.63 2.40
CA ILE A 121 -1.62 -3.80 3.45
C ILE A 121 -3.09 -4.19 3.58
N GLU A 122 -3.45 -4.67 4.76
CA GLU A 122 -4.79 -5.10 5.10
C GLU A 122 -5.41 -4.10 6.06
N ALA A 123 -6.63 -3.67 5.79
CA ALA A 123 -7.40 -2.84 6.71
C ALA A 123 -8.91 -3.12 6.64
N PRO A 124 -9.64 -3.05 7.77
CA PRO A 124 -11.09 -3.24 7.79
C PRO A 124 -11.86 -2.18 7.02
N ASN A 125 -11.37 -0.94 6.99
CA ASN A 125 -12.03 0.18 6.34
C ASN A 125 -11.02 1.23 5.87
N GLN A 126 -11.51 2.27 5.19
CA GLN A 126 -10.69 3.37 4.68
C GLN A 126 -9.94 4.10 5.81
N SER A 127 -10.60 4.33 6.94
CA SER A 127 -10.02 5.02 8.09
C SER A 127 -8.80 4.26 8.65
N ALA A 128 -8.91 2.94 8.75
CA ALA A 128 -7.82 2.07 9.19
C ALA A 128 -6.71 1.95 8.12
N MET A 129 -7.05 1.98 6.83
CA MET A 129 -6.06 2.00 5.74
C MET A 129 -5.14 3.22 5.84
N VAL A 130 -5.67 4.37 6.26
CA VAL A 130 -4.87 5.59 6.49
C VAL A 130 -3.77 5.34 7.55
N VAL A 131 -4.12 4.67 8.66
CA VAL A 131 -3.16 4.29 9.70
C VAL A 131 -2.13 3.27 9.17
N ALA A 132 -2.59 2.33 8.33
CA ALA A 132 -1.73 1.34 7.72
C ALA A 132 -0.71 1.95 6.75
N ILE A 133 -1.10 3.01 6.01
CA ILE A 133 -0.20 3.77 5.15
C ILE A 133 0.86 4.46 6.00
N ASP A 134 0.48 5.17 7.07
CA ASP A 134 1.43 5.81 8.00
C ASP A 134 2.42 4.78 8.56
N ARG A 135 1.95 3.57 8.90
CA ARG A 135 2.81 2.47 9.33
C ARG A 135 3.80 2.04 8.25
N LEU A 136 3.35 1.93 7.00
CA LEU A 136 4.22 1.60 5.87
C LEU A 136 5.29 2.68 5.67
N LEU A 137 4.94 3.96 5.77
CA LEU A 137 5.89 5.07 5.68
C LEU A 137 7.00 4.94 6.73
N LEU A 138 6.63 4.62 7.98
CA LEU A 138 7.60 4.35 9.05
C LEU A 138 8.47 3.14 8.76
N ALA A 139 7.89 2.03 8.28
CA ALA A 139 8.65 0.82 7.96
C ALA A 139 9.68 1.07 6.85
N VAL A 140 9.32 1.84 5.82
CA VAL A 140 10.23 2.22 4.73
C VAL A 140 11.31 3.19 5.22
N ALA A 141 10.94 4.20 6.02
CA ALA A 141 11.89 5.18 6.55
C ALA A 141 12.89 4.58 7.56
N GLY A 142 12.44 3.62 8.37
CA GLY A 142 13.20 3.06 9.49
C GLY A 142 13.68 4.15 10.45
N ASP A 143 14.94 4.07 10.87
CA ASP A 143 15.55 5.01 11.82
C ASP A 143 15.73 6.43 11.27
N ARG A 144 15.49 6.64 9.96
CA ARG A 144 15.59 7.96 9.32
C ARG A 144 14.37 8.85 9.57
N ALA A 145 13.30 8.31 10.15
CA ALA A 145 12.14 9.08 10.61
C ALA A 145 12.43 9.74 11.96
N ILE A 146 12.46 11.08 12.01
CA ILE A 146 12.95 11.81 13.21
C ILE A 146 11.82 12.39 14.06
N ASP A 147 10.71 12.86 13.50
CA ASP A 147 9.56 13.30 14.30
C ASP A 147 8.31 13.57 13.44
N LEU A 148 7.16 13.71 14.08
CA LEU A 148 5.98 14.37 13.53
C LEU A 148 6.12 15.88 13.75
N SER A 149 5.90 16.67 12.71
CA SER A 149 5.90 18.14 12.86
C SER A 149 4.94 18.57 13.99
N PRO A 150 5.23 19.62 14.77
CA PRO A 150 4.32 20.17 15.80
C PRO A 150 2.92 20.53 15.26
N THR A 151 2.80 20.69 13.94
CA THR A 151 1.53 20.91 13.23
C THR A 151 0.74 19.62 12.94
N ARG A 152 1.25 18.46 13.36
CA ARG A 152 0.70 17.08 13.25
C ARG A 152 0.33 16.58 11.86
N ARG A 153 0.88 17.19 10.81
CA ARG A 153 0.51 16.88 9.40
C ARG A 153 1.58 16.19 8.58
N TYR A 154 2.78 15.98 9.12
CA TYR A 154 3.90 15.43 8.34
C TYR A 154 4.88 14.63 9.18
N LEU A 155 5.40 13.56 8.58
CA LEU A 155 6.57 12.79 8.97
C LEU A 155 7.83 13.44 8.38
N VAL A 156 8.84 13.72 9.21
CA VAL A 156 10.12 14.30 8.74
C VAL A 156 11.18 13.20 8.59
N VAL A 157 11.75 13.09 7.40
CA VAL A 157 12.71 12.03 7.01
C VAL A 157 14.08 12.63 6.70
N PHE A 158 15.15 11.95 7.14
CA PHE A 158 16.53 12.42 6.99
C PHE A 158 17.44 11.40 6.30
N ALA A 159 17.81 11.69 5.06
CA ALA A 159 19.00 11.17 4.37
C ALA A 159 19.57 12.31 3.51
N GLY A 160 20.60 13.01 3.99
CA GLY A 160 21.21 14.13 3.26
C GLY A 160 20.39 15.45 3.19
N GLY A 161 19.24 15.53 3.86
CA GLY A 161 18.38 16.73 3.90
C GLY A 161 17.14 16.56 4.78
N LYS A 162 16.27 17.59 4.81
CA LYS A 162 14.95 17.56 5.50
C LYS A 162 13.84 17.52 4.46
N LYS A 163 12.98 16.49 4.51
CA LYS A 163 11.74 16.48 3.72
C LYS A 163 10.56 15.99 4.55
N SER A 164 9.44 16.67 4.35
CA SER A 164 8.17 16.40 5.02
C SER A 164 7.30 15.51 4.12
N VAL A 165 6.97 14.32 4.59
CA VAL A 165 6.02 13.39 3.97
C VAL A 165 4.68 13.56 4.69
N PRO A 166 3.52 13.71 4.01
CA PRO A 166 2.24 13.85 4.70
C PRO A 166 1.97 12.70 5.68
N TRP A 167 1.45 13.06 6.85
CA TRP A 167 1.05 12.14 7.91
C TRP A 167 -0.46 12.15 8.01
N LEU A 168 -1.08 10.99 7.78
CA LEU A 168 -2.45 10.96 7.32
C LEU A 168 -3.44 10.68 8.45
N SER A 169 -3.07 9.85 9.42
CA SER A 169 -3.93 9.42 10.53
C SER A 169 -4.03 10.46 11.65
N GLY A 170 -3.02 11.32 11.77
CA GLY A 170 -2.89 12.26 12.89
C GLY A 170 -2.58 11.60 14.24
N LEU A 171 -2.31 10.28 14.25
CA LEU A 171 -1.89 9.53 15.43
C LEU A 171 -0.39 9.72 15.70
N ASP A 172 0.04 9.56 16.94
CA ASP A 172 1.46 9.59 17.27
C ASP A 172 2.19 8.36 16.70
N ARG A 173 3.50 8.48 16.47
CA ARG A 173 4.34 7.40 15.91
C ARG A 173 4.15 6.07 16.63
N ASP A 174 4.24 6.09 17.96
CA ASP A 174 4.17 4.87 18.78
C ASP A 174 2.77 4.22 18.75
N ALA A 175 1.72 5.04 18.62
CA ALA A 175 0.37 4.56 18.42
C ALA A 175 0.23 3.84 17.06
N VAL A 176 0.78 4.41 15.99
CA VAL A 176 0.77 3.76 14.67
C VAL A 176 1.55 2.45 14.69
N VAL A 177 2.75 2.43 15.29
CA VAL A 177 3.58 1.22 15.39
C VAL A 177 2.89 0.11 16.17
N SER A 178 2.19 0.45 17.26
CA SER A 178 1.49 -0.53 18.09
C SER A 178 0.17 -1.04 17.48
N LEU A 179 -0.55 -0.20 16.74
CA LEU A 179 -1.83 -0.56 16.13
C LEU A 179 -1.69 -1.43 14.88
N VAL A 180 -0.60 -1.27 14.13
CA VAL A 180 -0.43 -1.93 12.82
C VAL A 180 0.77 -2.86 12.86
N PRO A 181 0.56 -4.16 13.15
CA PRO A 181 1.64 -5.15 13.11
C PRO A 181 2.17 -5.32 11.67
N VAL A 182 3.49 -5.55 11.57
CA VAL A 182 4.18 -5.89 10.34
C VAL A 182 4.65 -7.34 10.44
N ILE A 183 3.95 -8.23 9.76
CA ILE A 183 4.26 -9.66 9.72
C ILE A 183 5.36 -9.90 8.69
N GLY A 184 6.43 -10.56 9.12
CA GLY A 184 7.69 -10.68 8.37
C GLY A 184 8.73 -9.59 8.70
N GLY A 185 8.30 -8.53 9.40
CA GLY A 185 9.19 -7.49 9.93
C GLY A 185 9.47 -6.35 8.96
N GLU A 186 9.94 -5.22 9.51
CA GLU A 186 10.16 -4.00 8.72
C GLU A 186 11.34 -4.09 7.75
N GLU A 187 12.38 -4.85 8.09
CA GLU A 187 13.53 -5.03 7.21
C GLU A 187 13.12 -5.66 5.88
N GLN A 188 12.23 -6.65 5.92
CA GLN A 188 11.76 -7.31 4.73
C GLN A 188 10.91 -6.38 3.85
N ILE A 189 10.17 -5.43 4.45
CA ILE A 189 9.49 -4.36 3.70
C ILE A 189 10.51 -3.48 2.99
N ARG A 190 11.57 -3.08 3.70
CA ARG A 190 12.67 -2.29 3.11
C ARG A 190 13.36 -3.06 1.99
N GLU A 191 13.66 -4.34 2.18
CA GLU A 191 14.24 -5.19 1.15
C GLU A 191 13.32 -5.24 -0.08
N ILE A 192 12.04 -5.59 0.08
CA ILE A 192 11.13 -5.68 -1.06
C ILE A 192 11.04 -4.35 -1.83
N LEU A 193 10.88 -3.24 -1.11
CA LEU A 193 10.59 -1.93 -1.69
C LEU A 193 11.83 -1.11 -2.11
N LEU A 194 13.02 -1.41 -1.57
CA LEU A 194 14.26 -0.65 -1.81
C LEU A 194 15.39 -1.51 -2.43
N ASP A 195 15.40 -2.84 -2.26
CA ASP A 195 16.48 -3.73 -2.73
C ASP A 195 16.48 -3.94 -4.27
N GLY A 196 15.48 -3.41 -4.97
CA GLY A 196 15.53 -3.25 -6.43
C GLY A 196 16.41 -2.08 -6.90
N VAL A 197 16.83 -1.21 -5.99
CA VAL A 197 17.50 0.07 -6.29
C VAL A 197 18.93 0.11 -5.79
N LEU A 198 19.23 -0.56 -4.67
CA LEU A 198 20.56 -0.55 -4.02
C LEU A 198 21.57 -1.52 -4.67
N ARG A 199 21.50 -1.74 -5.98
CA ARG A 199 22.57 -2.44 -6.70
C ARG A 199 23.68 -1.45 -7.01
N TRP A 200 24.78 -1.58 -6.26
CA TRP A 200 26.07 -0.96 -6.53
C TRP A 200 26.66 -1.48 -7.84
#